data_AF-W4Q9Z2-F1
#
_entry.id   AF-W4Q9Z2-F1
#
_cell.length_a   1.000
_cell.length_b   1.000
_cell.length_c   1.000
_cell.angle_alpha   90.00
_cell.angle_beta   90.00
_cell.angle_gamma   90.00
#
_symmetry.space_group_name_H-M   'P 1'
#
loop_
_entity.id
_entity.type
_entity.pdbx_description
1 polymer ?
#
loop_
_entity_poly.entity_id
_entity_poly.type
_entity_poly.pdbx_seq_one_letter_code
_entity_poly.pdbx_strand_id
1 'polypeptide(L)'
;MKFLERLQTLTAKPHQTGYEEYKPHPILQPYIHCFWFDQRLQSQTRVIPDLCLDILIYMDEGLNRVRSVFSGMNDTYFDTTTELASAVLGIRFFGWSGWLFSEEDFTSTKNMIGDSKEYFPVLTSLIRSEYFISANLAQKIKLIENVLLNRLVEERKQFHPDFLNSMDLILQSNGPIAQKDLTRHCAIGERQLERLFRMYTGLSPKK
;
A
#
# COMPACT_ATOMS: atom_id res chain seq x y z
N MET A 1 11.47 10.40 -8.07
CA MET A 1 10.52 10.10 -9.16
C MET A 1 9.66 11.34 -9.39
N LYS A 2 9.84 12.06 -10.51
CA LYS A 2 9.20 13.38 -10.74
C LYS A 2 7.67 13.37 -10.72
N PHE A 3 7.04 12.22 -10.94
CA PHE A 3 5.59 12.08 -10.97
C PHE A 3 4.92 12.07 -9.58
N LEU A 4 5.66 11.81 -8.49
CA LEU A 4 5.09 11.78 -7.14
C LEU A 4 4.50 13.12 -6.71
N GLU A 5 5.02 14.22 -7.27
CA GLU A 5 4.55 15.58 -6.98
C GLU A 5 3.10 15.84 -7.48
N ARG A 6 2.55 14.97 -8.33
CA ARG A 6 1.22 15.12 -8.93
C ARG A 6 0.16 14.17 -8.37
N LEU A 7 0.56 13.15 -7.61
CA LEU A 7 -0.41 12.23 -7.01
C LEU A 7 -1.01 12.87 -5.74
N GLN A 8 -2.32 13.09 -5.75
CA GLN A 8 -3.07 13.43 -4.53
C GLN A 8 -3.82 12.18 -4.07
N THR A 9 -3.34 11.55 -3.00
CA THR A 9 -4.09 10.45 -2.35
C THR A 9 -5.28 11.05 -1.61
N LEU A 10 -6.44 10.42 -1.73
CA LEU A 10 -7.67 10.90 -1.10
C LEU A 10 -7.94 10.11 0.18
N THR A 11 -7.66 10.70 1.34
CA THR A 11 -8.22 10.20 2.59
C THR A 11 -9.65 10.74 2.71
N ALA A 12 -10.64 9.86 2.85
CA ALA A 12 -12.06 10.25 2.87
C ALA A 12 -12.42 11.24 4.00
N LYS A 13 -11.63 11.27 5.08
CA LYS A 13 -11.81 12.15 6.25
C LYS A 13 -10.45 12.61 6.82
N PRO A 14 -9.69 13.47 6.12
CA PRO A 14 -8.31 13.79 6.47
C PRO A 14 -8.17 14.71 7.70
N HIS A 15 -9.25 15.37 8.13
CA HIS A 15 -9.26 16.33 9.24
C HIS A 15 -10.07 15.87 10.45
N GLN A 16 -10.35 14.57 10.55
CA GLN A 16 -11.04 14.04 11.72
C GLN A 16 -10.13 14.02 12.95
N THR A 17 -10.72 14.21 14.12
CA THR A 17 -10.02 14.12 15.39
C THR A 17 -9.47 12.70 15.61
N GLY A 18 -8.21 12.59 16.03
CA GLY A 18 -7.54 11.32 16.29
C GLY A 18 -6.86 10.68 15.07
N TYR A 19 -6.87 11.35 13.91
CA TYR A 19 -6.13 10.93 12.72
C TYR A 19 -4.84 11.73 12.56
N GLU A 20 -3.72 11.03 12.37
CA GLU A 20 -2.40 11.61 12.16
C GLU A 20 -1.66 10.89 11.03
N GLU A 21 -0.89 11.65 10.24
CA GLU A 21 0.01 11.11 9.22
C GLU A 21 1.47 11.40 9.57
N TYR A 22 2.31 10.39 9.42
CA TYR A 22 3.74 10.44 9.64
C TYR A 22 4.47 10.17 8.33
N LYS A 23 5.44 11.04 8.02
CA LYS A 23 6.31 10.83 6.86
C LYS A 23 7.21 9.62 7.10
N PRO A 24 7.40 8.76 6.09
CA PRO A 24 8.32 7.64 6.22
C PRO A 24 9.76 8.12 6.12
N HIS A 25 10.68 7.23 6.51
CA HIS A 25 12.11 7.37 6.36
C HIS A 25 12.45 7.86 4.94
N PRO A 26 13.40 8.78 4.74
CA PRO A 26 13.67 9.39 3.43
C PRO A 26 13.87 8.40 2.27
N ILE A 27 14.51 7.25 2.53
CA ILE A 27 14.71 6.18 1.54
C ILE A 27 13.39 5.51 1.12
N LEU A 28 12.39 5.47 2.00
CA LEU A 28 11.10 4.82 1.77
C LEU A 28 10.08 5.76 1.11
N GLN A 29 10.26 7.08 1.19
CA GLN A 29 9.34 8.08 0.62
C GLN A 29 9.03 7.92 -0.88
N PRO A 30 9.91 7.38 -1.74
CA PRO A 30 9.54 7.10 -3.12
C PRO A 30 8.51 5.96 -3.26
N TYR A 31 8.35 5.13 -2.25
CA TYR A 31 7.53 3.91 -2.28
C TYR A 31 6.33 3.98 -1.34
N ILE A 32 6.48 4.63 -0.20
CA ILE A 32 5.47 4.75 0.85
C ILE A 32 5.01 6.19 0.88
N HIS A 33 3.70 6.41 0.76
CA HIS A 33 3.10 7.72 0.85
C HIS A 33 3.18 8.24 2.29
N CYS A 34 2.64 7.48 3.23
CA CYS A 34 2.69 7.79 4.66
C CYS A 34 2.47 6.56 5.54
N PHE A 35 2.84 6.70 6.80
CA PHE A 35 2.18 5.95 7.86
C PHE A 35 1.04 6.80 8.38
N TRP A 36 -0.14 6.22 8.59
CA TRP A 36 -1.24 6.94 9.19
C TRP A 36 -1.74 6.21 10.42
N PHE A 37 -2.15 6.97 11.43
CA PHE A 37 -2.67 6.44 12.68
C PHE A 37 -4.05 7.02 12.91
N ASP A 38 -4.97 6.18 13.36
CA ASP A 38 -6.36 6.56 13.60
C ASP A 38 -6.85 5.96 14.92
N GLN A 39 -7.05 6.83 15.91
CA GLN A 39 -7.54 6.48 17.23
C GLN A 39 -9.08 6.57 17.28
N ARG A 40 -9.74 5.72 16.49
CA ARG A 40 -11.21 5.69 16.39
C ARG A 40 -11.82 4.44 17.02
N LEU A 41 -12.70 4.68 18.00
CA LEU A 41 -13.61 3.67 18.53
C LEU A 41 -14.76 3.45 17.53
N GLN A 42 -14.80 2.26 16.92
CA GLN A 42 -15.96 1.70 16.21
C GLN A 42 -16.67 2.66 15.23
N SER A 43 -16.03 2.98 14.10
CA SER A 43 -16.65 3.83 13.07
C SER A 43 -16.72 3.14 11.71
N GLN A 44 -17.85 3.29 11.02
CA GLN A 44 -17.96 2.92 9.61
C GLN A 44 -17.29 3.99 8.76
N THR A 45 -16.37 3.59 7.89
CA THR A 45 -15.66 4.50 6.97
C THR A 45 -15.74 3.97 5.55
N ARG A 46 -16.06 4.86 4.61
CA ARG A 46 -15.95 4.57 3.18
C ARG A 46 -14.52 4.77 2.72
N VAL A 47 -13.96 3.76 2.05
CA VAL A 47 -12.66 3.82 1.37
C VAL A 47 -12.90 4.08 -0.11
N ILE A 48 -12.22 5.08 -0.65
CA ILE A 48 -12.29 5.47 -2.07
C ILE A 48 -10.96 5.05 -2.71
N PRO A 49 -10.98 4.38 -3.87
CA PRO A 49 -9.77 4.12 -4.66
C PRO A 49 -8.94 5.38 -4.92
N ASP A 50 -7.66 5.35 -4.55
CA ASP A 50 -6.73 6.48 -4.62
C ASP A 50 -5.34 6.08 -5.17
N LEU A 51 -5.30 4.99 -5.95
CA LEU A 51 -4.08 4.35 -6.45
C LEU A 51 -3.09 3.93 -5.35
N CYS A 52 -3.55 3.75 -4.11
CA CYS A 52 -2.75 3.18 -3.05
C CYS A 52 -3.14 1.72 -2.75
N LEU A 53 -2.27 1.07 -2.01
CA LEU A 53 -2.55 -0.16 -1.28
C LEU A 53 -2.13 0.04 0.17
N ASP A 54 -2.78 -0.65 1.10
CA ASP A 54 -2.60 -0.42 2.53
C ASP A 54 -2.32 -1.75 3.26
N ILE A 55 -1.40 -1.71 4.22
CA ILE A 55 -1.34 -2.71 5.30
C ILE A 55 -1.90 -2.06 6.56
N LEU A 56 -3.00 -2.61 7.06
CA LEU A 56 -3.76 -2.09 8.19
C LEU A 56 -3.48 -2.93 9.44
N ILE A 57 -2.93 -2.30 10.46
CA ILE A 57 -2.63 -2.92 11.75
C ILE A 57 -3.69 -2.44 12.74
N TYR A 58 -4.64 -3.32 13.05
CA TYR A 58 -5.66 -3.08 14.06
C TYR A 58 -5.11 -3.47 15.42
N MET A 59 -5.18 -2.56 16.37
CA MET A 59 -4.66 -2.72 17.72
C MET A 59 -5.81 -2.63 18.71
N ASP A 60 -5.85 -3.57 19.64
CA ASP A 60 -6.68 -3.54 20.84
C ASP A 60 -5.75 -3.46 22.05
N GLU A 61 -5.59 -2.25 22.57
CA GLU A 61 -4.72 -1.96 23.72
C GLU A 61 -5.24 -2.64 25.00
N GLY A 62 -6.55 -2.79 25.15
CA GLY A 62 -7.14 -3.42 26.34
C GLY A 62 -6.87 -4.92 26.41
N LEU A 63 -6.75 -5.58 25.24
CA LEU A 63 -6.49 -7.01 25.14
C LEU A 63 -5.04 -7.36 24.75
N ASN A 64 -4.17 -6.36 24.53
CA ASN A 64 -2.83 -6.54 23.94
C ASN A 64 -2.86 -7.40 22.66
N ARG A 65 -3.86 -7.17 21.81
CA ARG A 65 -4.04 -7.92 20.57
C ARG A 65 -3.79 -7.04 19.37
N VAL A 66 -3.15 -7.63 18.37
CA VAL A 66 -2.92 -7.00 17.08
C VAL A 66 -3.31 -7.95 15.96
N ARG A 67 -3.95 -7.42 14.92
CA ARG A 67 -4.16 -8.12 13.65
C ARG A 67 -3.75 -7.22 12.51
N SER A 68 -3.17 -7.82 11.47
CA SER A 68 -2.74 -7.12 10.28
C SER A 68 -3.53 -7.61 9.07
N VAL A 69 -3.97 -6.66 8.25
CA VAL A 69 -4.75 -6.92 7.04
C VAL A 69 -4.05 -6.23 5.88
N PHE A 70 -3.88 -6.94 4.78
CA PHE A 70 -3.48 -6.34 3.51
C PHE A 70 -4.73 -6.01 2.70
N SER A 71 -4.85 -4.75 2.30
CA SER A 71 -5.79 -4.26 1.30
C SER A 71 -5.02 -3.99 0.02
N GLY A 72 -5.28 -4.80 -1.02
CA GLY A 72 -4.73 -4.57 -2.35
C GLY A 72 -5.31 -3.31 -3.00
N MET A 73 -4.92 -3.05 -4.24
CA MET A 73 -5.50 -1.95 -5.00
C MET A 73 -6.98 -2.21 -5.28
N ASN A 74 -7.79 -1.18 -5.07
CA ASN A 74 -9.23 -1.24 -5.28
C ASN A 74 -9.63 -0.45 -6.53
N ASP A 75 -10.55 -0.98 -7.35
CA ASP A 75 -11.16 -0.25 -8.48
C ASP A 75 -12.61 0.18 -8.20
N THR A 76 -13.10 -0.11 -7.00
CA THR A 76 -14.43 0.25 -6.49
C THR A 76 -14.33 0.70 -5.04
N TYR A 77 -15.22 1.59 -4.61
CA TYR A 77 -15.32 1.92 -3.19
C TYR A 77 -15.86 0.74 -2.39
N PHE A 78 -15.51 0.70 -1.10
CA PHE A 78 -16.05 -0.25 -0.14
C PHE A 78 -16.13 0.41 1.24
N ASP A 79 -16.97 -0.14 2.12
CA ASP A 79 -17.11 0.34 3.48
C ASP A 79 -16.38 -0.61 4.44
N THR A 80 -15.66 -0.05 5.41
CA THR A 80 -14.95 -0.80 6.45
C THR A 80 -15.48 -0.44 7.83
N THR A 81 -15.39 -1.39 8.76
CA THR A 81 -15.67 -1.17 10.17
C THR A 81 -14.44 -1.52 11.00
N THR A 82 -14.14 -0.69 12.00
CA THR A 82 -13.05 -0.92 12.97
C THR A 82 -13.55 -1.63 14.22
N GLU A 83 -14.59 -2.47 14.08
CA GLU A 83 -15.17 -3.20 15.20
C GLU A 83 -14.06 -3.94 15.98
N LEU A 84 -14.06 -3.75 17.31
CA LEU A 84 -13.13 -4.36 18.25
C LEU A 84 -11.67 -3.85 18.23
N ALA A 85 -11.35 -2.79 17.50
CA ALA A 85 -10.04 -2.13 17.59
C ALA A 85 -10.13 -0.80 18.37
N SER A 86 -9.13 -0.52 19.21
CA SER A 86 -8.98 0.79 19.87
C SER A 86 -8.23 1.79 18.98
N ALA A 87 -7.37 1.30 18.07
CA ALA A 87 -6.67 2.12 17.11
C ALA A 87 -6.27 1.33 15.85
N VAL A 88 -5.98 2.04 14.77
CA VAL A 88 -5.43 1.48 13.53
C VAL A 88 -4.16 2.22 13.13
N LEU A 89 -3.11 1.48 12.83
CA LEU A 89 -1.90 1.99 12.17
C LEU A 89 -1.85 1.44 10.74
N GLY A 90 -1.92 2.32 9.76
CA GLY A 90 -1.80 1.98 8.34
C GLY A 90 -0.43 2.28 7.78
N ILE A 91 0.04 1.40 6.90
CA ILE A 91 1.18 1.64 6.02
C ILE A 91 0.60 1.85 4.62
N ARG A 92 0.67 3.07 4.10
CA ARG A 92 0.14 3.42 2.79
C ARG A 92 1.23 3.42 1.75
N PHE A 93 1.20 2.45 0.85
CA PHE A 93 2.10 2.38 -0.29
C PHE A 93 1.46 3.05 -1.50
N PHE A 94 2.29 3.63 -2.36
CA PHE A 94 1.85 3.85 -3.73
C PHE A 94 1.51 2.50 -4.37
N GLY A 95 0.44 2.43 -5.15
CA GLY A 95 -0.11 1.16 -5.64
C GLY A 95 0.86 0.37 -6.52
N TRP A 96 1.82 1.04 -7.15
CA TRP A 96 2.88 0.41 -7.94
C TRP A 96 4.09 -0.07 -7.13
N SER A 97 4.23 0.30 -5.86
CA SER A 97 5.49 0.10 -5.11
C SER A 97 5.43 -1.05 -4.09
N GLY A 98 4.24 -1.39 -3.58
CA GLY A 98 4.09 -2.38 -2.51
C GLY A 98 4.68 -3.75 -2.83
N TRP A 99 4.70 -4.13 -4.11
CA TRP A 99 5.27 -5.39 -4.59
C TRP A 99 6.77 -5.54 -4.25
N LEU A 100 7.51 -4.44 -4.14
CA LEU A 100 8.93 -4.48 -3.77
C LEU A 100 9.18 -5.04 -2.36
N PHE A 101 8.16 -4.97 -1.49
CA PHE A 101 8.24 -5.39 -0.08
C PHE A 101 7.48 -6.67 0.20
N SER A 102 6.70 -7.15 -0.78
CA SER A 102 5.94 -8.39 -0.71
C SER A 102 6.83 -9.58 -1.04
N GLU A 103 6.53 -10.75 -0.52
CA GLU A 103 7.19 -12.01 -0.85
C GLU A 103 6.53 -12.65 -2.09
N GLU A 104 5.23 -12.41 -2.30
CA GLU A 104 4.44 -12.90 -3.43
C GLU A 104 4.15 -11.79 -4.48
N ASP A 105 3.72 -12.17 -5.68
CA ASP A 105 3.19 -11.22 -6.67
C ASP A 105 1.75 -10.81 -6.37
N PHE A 106 1.27 -9.76 -7.03
CA PHE A 106 -0.05 -9.18 -6.76
C PHE A 106 -1.15 -9.63 -7.72
N THR A 107 -0.93 -10.68 -8.52
CA THR A 107 -1.87 -11.11 -9.58
C THR A 107 -3.30 -11.31 -9.10
N SER A 108 -3.48 -11.71 -7.83
CA SER A 108 -4.77 -12.02 -7.21
C SER A 108 -5.23 -11.00 -6.15
N THR A 109 -4.65 -9.80 -6.11
CA THR A 109 -4.89 -8.84 -5.01
C THR A 109 -5.90 -7.74 -5.32
N LYS A 110 -6.45 -7.71 -6.54
CA LYS A 110 -7.48 -6.73 -6.92
C LYS A 110 -8.69 -6.82 -5.98
N ASN A 111 -9.09 -5.70 -5.39
CA ASN A 111 -10.20 -5.61 -4.44
C ASN A 111 -10.10 -6.61 -3.27
N MET A 112 -8.88 -7.08 -2.98
CA MET A 112 -8.63 -8.08 -1.97
C MET A 112 -8.41 -7.40 -0.62
N ILE A 113 -9.06 -7.94 0.40
CA ILE A 113 -8.83 -7.60 1.81
C ILE A 113 -8.65 -8.92 2.54
N GLY A 114 -7.46 -9.15 3.09
CA GLY A 114 -7.11 -10.44 3.69
C GLY A 114 -6.00 -10.32 4.74
N ASP A 115 -5.68 -11.41 5.43
CA ASP A 115 -4.54 -11.44 6.35
C ASP A 115 -3.25 -11.06 5.60
N SER A 116 -2.47 -10.12 6.15
CA SER A 116 -1.24 -9.68 5.50
C SER A 116 -0.18 -10.77 5.42
N LYS A 117 -0.30 -11.88 6.16
CA LYS A 117 0.67 -12.97 6.20
C LYS A 117 0.93 -13.61 4.84
N GLU A 118 -0.06 -13.64 3.96
CA GLU A 118 0.07 -14.27 2.63
C GLU A 118 1.10 -13.54 1.77
N TYR A 119 1.09 -12.20 1.79
CA TYR A 119 1.94 -11.37 0.93
C TYR A 119 3.13 -10.76 1.68
N PHE A 120 3.00 -10.55 2.99
CA PHE A 120 3.99 -9.89 3.84
C PHE A 120 4.30 -10.71 5.11
N PRO A 121 4.71 -11.99 5.01
CA PRO A 121 4.92 -12.84 6.18
C PRO A 121 5.95 -12.29 7.17
N VAL A 122 7.07 -11.70 6.72
CA VAL A 122 8.09 -11.17 7.66
C VAL A 122 7.59 -9.95 8.41
N LEU A 123 6.95 -9.01 7.73
CA LEU A 123 6.34 -7.85 8.38
C LEU A 123 5.23 -8.29 9.35
N THR A 124 4.42 -9.26 8.94
CA THR A 124 3.36 -9.83 9.79
C THR A 124 3.93 -10.49 11.04
N SER A 125 5.06 -11.18 10.94
CA SER A 125 5.77 -11.76 12.10
C SER A 125 6.29 -10.68 13.05
N LEU A 126 6.82 -9.57 12.53
CA LEU A 126 7.20 -8.42 13.36
C LEU A 126 5.98 -7.88 14.11
N ILE A 127 4.88 -7.62 13.40
CA ILE A 127 3.67 -7.03 13.97
C ILE A 127 3.13 -7.89 15.12
N ARG A 128 3.17 -9.21 14.98
CA ARG A 128 2.68 -10.16 16.00
C ARG A 128 3.65 -10.40 17.16
N SER A 129 4.85 -9.81 17.14
CA SER A 129 5.83 -9.99 18.22
C SER A 129 5.46 -9.19 19.47
N GLU A 130 5.81 -9.72 20.65
CA GLU A 130 5.63 -9.02 21.93
C GLU A 130 6.35 -7.67 21.96
N TYR A 131 7.51 -7.59 21.31
CA TYR A 131 8.28 -6.37 21.18
C TYR A 131 7.52 -5.29 20.40
N PHE A 132 6.85 -5.66 19.30
CA PHE A 132 6.01 -4.72 18.56
C PHE A 132 4.78 -4.33 19.38
N ILE A 133 4.10 -5.28 20.02
CA ILE A 133 2.87 -5.02 20.78
C ILE A 133 3.13 -4.02 21.92
N SER A 134 4.21 -4.20 22.68
CA SER A 134 4.58 -3.34 23.82
C SER A 134 5.19 -1.98 23.43
N ALA A 135 5.58 -1.79 22.16
CA ALA A 135 6.17 -0.55 21.67
C ALA A 135 5.13 0.58 21.57
N ASN A 136 5.57 1.83 21.77
CA ASN A 136 4.76 3.01 21.45
C ASN A 136 4.68 3.25 19.92
N LEU A 137 3.80 4.16 19.48
CA LEU A 137 3.56 4.41 18.06
C LEU A 137 4.83 4.77 17.27
N ALA A 138 5.66 5.68 17.79
CA ALA A 138 6.90 6.07 17.13
C ALA A 138 7.89 4.90 16.98
N GLN A 139 7.98 4.04 18.00
CA GLN A 139 8.76 2.81 17.96
C GLN A 139 8.19 1.78 16.97
N LYS A 140 6.86 1.60 16.93
CA LYS A 140 6.18 0.72 15.96
C LYS A 140 6.50 1.14 14.52
N ILE A 141 6.40 2.44 14.21
CA ILE A 141 6.76 2.99 12.89
C ILE A 141 8.23 2.67 12.58
N LYS A 142 9.15 2.99 13.49
CA LYS A 142 10.58 2.72 13.30
C LYS A 142 10.90 1.24 13.07
N LEU A 143 10.18 0.35 13.75
CA LEU A 143 10.33 -1.09 13.58
C LEU A 143 9.89 -1.56 12.20
N ILE A 144 8.75 -1.06 11.74
CA ILE A 144 8.24 -1.33 10.39
C ILE A 144 9.24 -0.81 9.36
N GLU A 145 9.71 0.43 9.51
CA GLU A 145 10.70 1.02 8.60
C GLU A 145 11.97 0.18 8.49
N ASN A 146 12.51 -0.30 9.61
CA ASN A 146 13.70 -1.16 9.60
C ASN A 146 13.47 -2.45 8.79
N VAL A 147 12.31 -3.10 8.96
CA VAL A 147 11.96 -4.29 8.18
C VAL A 147 11.85 -3.96 6.69
N LEU A 148 11.18 -2.86 6.34
CA LEU A 148 10.99 -2.46 4.95
C LEU A 148 12.31 -2.03 4.28
N LEU A 149 13.19 -1.35 5.00
CA LEU A 149 14.53 -0.98 4.53
C LEU A 149 15.39 -2.23 4.28
N ASN A 150 15.38 -3.18 5.21
CA ASN A 150 16.11 -4.44 5.03
C ASN A 150 15.58 -5.21 3.82
N ARG A 151 14.25 -5.29 3.66
CA ARG A 151 13.62 -5.93 2.49
C ARG A 151 14.06 -5.32 1.16
N LEU A 152 14.13 -3.98 1.06
CA LEU A 152 14.63 -3.32 -0.15
C LEU A 152 16.07 -3.74 -0.51
N VAL A 153 16.91 -3.93 0.50
CA VAL A 153 18.33 -4.29 0.30
C VAL A 153 18.49 -5.78 -0.03
N GLU A 154 17.77 -6.65 0.69
CA GLU A 154 17.90 -8.11 0.61
C GLU A 154 17.30 -8.66 -0.69
N GLU A 155 16.07 -8.26 -1.02
CA GLU A 155 15.33 -8.81 -2.16
C GLU A 155 15.89 -8.33 -3.50
N ARG A 156 16.46 -7.12 -3.53
CA ARG A 156 16.93 -6.43 -4.76
C ARG A 156 15.92 -6.52 -5.91
N LYS A 157 14.63 -6.54 -5.60
CA LYS A 157 13.55 -6.58 -6.59
C LYS A 157 13.65 -5.34 -7.48
N GLN A 158 13.46 -5.56 -8.77
CA GLN A 158 13.45 -4.50 -9.77
C GLN A 158 12.19 -4.62 -10.60
N PHE A 159 11.58 -3.48 -10.89
CA PHE A 159 10.50 -3.42 -11.84
C PHE A 159 11.03 -3.64 -13.26
N HIS A 160 10.20 -4.26 -14.08
CA HIS A 160 10.42 -4.24 -15.52
C HIS A 160 10.40 -2.78 -16.02
N PRO A 161 11.37 -2.34 -16.85
CA PRO A 161 11.44 -0.97 -17.35
C PRO A 161 10.13 -0.51 -18.02
N ASP A 162 9.54 -1.36 -18.86
CA ASP A 162 8.28 -1.04 -19.54
C ASP A 162 7.09 -0.81 -18.59
N PHE A 163 7.09 -1.46 -17.42
CA PHE A 163 6.08 -1.15 -16.41
C PHE A 163 6.28 0.26 -15.86
N LEU A 164 7.52 0.63 -15.52
CA LEU A 164 7.83 1.97 -15.02
C LEU A 164 7.54 3.05 -16.07
N ASN A 165 7.90 2.82 -17.32
CA ASN A 165 7.61 3.73 -18.42
C ASN A 165 6.09 3.90 -18.63
N SER A 166 5.33 2.80 -18.53
CA SER A 166 3.86 2.85 -18.60
C SER A 166 3.26 3.63 -17.42
N MET A 167 3.74 3.38 -16.20
CA MET A 167 3.27 4.09 -15.01
C MET A 167 3.58 5.58 -15.08
N ASP A 168 4.78 5.96 -15.55
CA ASP A 168 5.15 7.36 -15.75
C ASP A 168 4.22 8.04 -16.76
N LEU A 169 3.92 7.38 -17.89
CA LEU A 169 2.97 7.91 -18.87
C LEU A 169 1.56 8.08 -18.29
N ILE A 170 1.05 7.08 -17.55
CA ILE A 170 -0.26 7.14 -16.89
C ILE A 170 -0.34 8.29 -15.89
N LEU A 171 0.70 8.47 -15.07
CA LEU A 171 0.72 9.53 -14.05
C LEU A 171 0.92 10.93 -14.66
N GLN A 172 1.43 11.02 -15.89
CA GLN A 172 1.56 12.27 -16.62
C GLN A 172 0.30 12.64 -17.41
N SER A 173 -0.62 11.71 -17.68
CA SER A 173 -1.84 12.01 -18.41
C SER A 173 -2.90 12.66 -17.52
N ASN A 174 -3.56 13.69 -18.05
CA ASN A 174 -4.72 14.32 -17.40
C ASN A 174 -6.03 13.62 -17.79
N GLY A 175 -6.04 12.29 -17.83
CA GLY A 175 -7.20 11.50 -18.24
C GLY A 175 -6.86 10.09 -18.72
N PRO A 176 -7.90 9.33 -19.16
CA PRO A 176 -7.74 7.95 -19.61
C PRO A 176 -6.77 7.83 -20.78
N ILE A 177 -5.85 6.87 -20.71
CA ILE A 177 -4.96 6.51 -21.83
C ILE A 177 -5.48 5.25 -22.51
N ALA A 178 -5.51 5.25 -23.84
CA ALA A 178 -5.82 4.03 -24.58
C ALA A 178 -4.67 3.02 -24.45
N GLN A 179 -5.00 1.75 -24.24
CA GLN A 179 -4.00 0.68 -24.12
C GLN A 179 -3.03 0.61 -25.31
N LYS A 180 -3.48 0.97 -26.51
CA LYS A 180 -2.66 1.04 -27.73
C LYS A 180 -1.56 2.11 -27.64
N ASP A 181 -1.80 3.20 -26.92
CA ASP A 181 -0.80 4.26 -26.75
C ASP A 181 0.26 3.83 -25.72
N LEU A 182 -0.14 3.09 -24.67
CA LEU A 182 0.80 2.48 -23.72
C LEU A 182 1.73 1.45 -24.39
N THR A 183 1.18 0.56 -25.22
CA THR A 183 1.99 -0.45 -25.93
C THR A 183 2.91 0.15 -26.98
N ARG A 184 2.49 1.21 -27.67
CA ARG A 184 3.35 1.98 -28.58
C ARG A 184 4.49 2.67 -27.83
N HIS A 185 4.20 3.25 -26.66
CA HIS A 185 5.21 3.93 -25.84
C HIS A 185 6.27 2.96 -25.29
N CYS A 186 5.85 1.77 -24.86
CA CYS A 186 6.73 0.80 -24.22
C CYS A 186 7.29 -0.28 -25.15
N ALA A 187 6.94 -0.24 -26.45
CA ALA A 187 7.36 -1.22 -27.45
C ALA A 187 7.11 -2.71 -27.08
N ILE A 188 6.09 -2.97 -26.25
CA ILE A 188 5.67 -4.33 -25.84
C ILE A 188 4.22 -4.63 -26.23
N GLY A 189 3.90 -5.91 -26.40
CA GLY A 189 2.55 -6.35 -26.72
C GLY A 189 1.57 -6.18 -25.55
N GLU A 190 0.28 -6.06 -25.86
CA GLU A 190 -0.80 -5.85 -24.87
C GLU A 190 -0.79 -6.92 -23.76
N ARG A 191 -0.61 -8.20 -24.11
CA ARG A 191 -0.56 -9.30 -23.15
C ARG A 191 0.60 -9.19 -22.16
N GLN A 192 1.76 -8.74 -22.63
CA GLN A 192 2.93 -8.55 -21.76
C GLN A 192 2.68 -7.39 -20.80
N LEU A 193 2.14 -6.28 -21.30
CA LEU A 193 1.78 -5.13 -20.48
C LEU A 193 0.76 -5.51 -19.40
N GLU A 194 -0.30 -6.23 -19.76
CA GLU A 194 -1.30 -6.70 -18.79
C GLU A 194 -0.70 -7.63 -17.73
N ARG A 195 0.20 -8.54 -18.13
CA ARG A 195 0.89 -9.42 -17.19
C ARG A 195 1.74 -8.64 -16.19
N LEU A 196 2.48 -7.63 -16.64
CA LEU A 196 3.30 -6.80 -15.77
C LEU A 196 2.45 -6.00 -14.77
N PHE A 197 1.37 -5.38 -15.23
CA PHE A 197 0.45 -4.65 -14.35
C PHE A 197 -0.19 -5.57 -13.32
N ARG A 198 -0.71 -6.74 -13.73
CA ARG A 198 -1.29 -7.70 -12.79
C ARG A 198 -0.29 -8.17 -11.75
N MET A 199 0.92 -8.51 -12.18
CA MET A 199 1.99 -8.97 -11.29
C MET A 199 2.39 -7.92 -10.25
N TYR A 200 2.50 -6.64 -10.62
CA TYR A 200 3.01 -5.60 -9.73
C TYR A 200 1.94 -4.83 -8.95
N THR A 201 0.69 -4.84 -9.41
CA THR A 201 -0.39 -4.00 -8.87
C THR A 201 -1.70 -4.75 -8.59
N GLY A 202 -1.86 -5.95 -9.17
CA GLY A 202 -3.13 -6.68 -9.21
C GLY A 202 -4.16 -6.14 -10.20
N LEU A 203 -3.94 -4.96 -10.77
CA LEU A 203 -4.83 -4.33 -11.74
C LEU A 203 -4.38 -4.57 -13.18
N SER A 204 -5.24 -4.22 -14.13
CA SER A 204 -4.88 -4.06 -15.53
C SER A 204 -4.66 -2.58 -15.83
N PRO A 205 -3.88 -2.20 -16.85
CA PRO A 205 -3.59 -0.80 -17.18
C PRO A 205 -4.84 0.03 -17.59
N LYS A 206 -6.01 -0.60 -17.76
CA LYS A 206 -7.28 0.07 -18.09
C LYS A 206 -8.07 0.55 -16.87
N LYS A 207 -7.68 0.11 -15.69
CA LYS A 207 -8.36 0.37 -14.41
C LYS A 207 -7.57 1.40 -13.64
#